data_AF-A0A6P1E2E0-F1
#
_entry.id   AF-A0A6P1E2E0-F1
#
_cell.length_a   1.000
_cell.length_b   1.000
_cell.length_c   1.000
_cell.angle_alpha   90.00
_cell.angle_beta   90.00
_cell.angle_gamma   90.00
#
_symmetry.space_group_name_H-M   'P 1'
#
loop_
_entity.id
_entity.type
_entity.pdbx_description
1 polymer ?
#
loop_
_entity_poly.entity_id
_entity_poly.type
_entity_poly.pdbx_seq_one_letter_code
_entity_poly.pdbx_strand_id
1 'polypeptide(L)'
;MSTWIAEACRGGARLEYACAAVGLSARTLQRWRQGGAIQGDARRRAHRAPEAVRTPANRLSAPEQAEILAVANQAEFAHLSPHQIVPALADQG
;
A
#
# COMPACT_ATOMS: atom_id res chain seq x y z
N MET A 1 8.40 17.14 0.56
CA MET A 1 9.68 16.90 1.29
C MET A 1 10.86 17.64 0.65
N SER A 2 11.09 17.53 -0.66
CA SER A 2 12.17 18.27 -1.34
C SER A 2 11.93 19.77 -1.52
N THR A 3 10.68 20.21 -1.41
CA THR A 3 10.25 21.61 -1.48
C THR A 3 10.83 22.44 -0.33
N TRP A 4 10.76 21.94 0.90
CA TRP A 4 11.28 22.62 2.09
C TRP A 4 12.81 22.73 2.09
N ILE A 5 13.50 21.69 1.60
CA ILE A 5 14.96 21.74 1.41
C ILE A 5 15.32 22.81 0.36
N ALA A 6 14.58 22.89 -0.74
CA ALA A 6 14.81 23.90 -1.78
C ALA A 6 14.51 25.32 -1.29
N GLU A 7 13.48 25.49 -0.47
CA GLU A 7 13.12 26.74 0.18
C GLU A 7 14.21 27.21 1.15
N ALA A 8 14.69 26.34 2.04
CA ALA A 8 15.78 26.64 2.96
C ALA A 8 17.06 27.05 2.21
N CYS A 9 17.41 26.33 1.13
CA CYS A 9 18.56 26.71 0.30
C CYS A 9 18.38 28.07 -0.38
N ARG A 10 17.16 28.42 -0.82
CA ARG A 10 16.84 29.74 -1.39
C ARG A 10 16.96 30.85 -0.36
N GLY A 11 16.66 30.55 0.91
CA GLY A 11 16.90 31.43 2.05
C GLY A 11 18.37 31.50 2.49
N GLY A 12 19.30 30.84 1.79
CA GLY A 12 20.74 30.91 2.05
C GLY A 12 21.32 29.74 2.84
N ALA A 13 20.52 28.75 3.23
CA ALA A 13 21.05 27.56 3.91
C ALA A 13 21.91 26.71 2.96
N ARG A 14 23.00 26.13 3.47
CA ARG A 14 23.75 25.13 2.71
C ARG A 14 22.94 23.85 2.61
N LEU A 15 23.03 23.17 1.45
CA LEU A 15 22.29 21.95 1.14
C LEU A 15 22.45 20.86 2.21
N GLU A 16 23.67 20.71 2.75
CA GLU A 16 23.99 19.74 3.80
C GLU A 16 23.17 19.96 5.07
N TYR A 17 23.10 21.21 5.57
CA TYR A 17 22.32 21.56 6.75
C TYR A 17 20.82 21.43 6.50
N ALA A 18 20.35 21.84 5.32
CA ALA A 18 18.95 21.72 4.95
C ALA A 18 18.49 20.26 4.85
N CYS A 19 19.36 19.35 4.36
CA CYS A 19 19.06 17.91 4.34
C CYS A 19 19.13 17.29 5.73
N ALA A 20 20.12 17.66 6.54
CA ALA A 20 20.30 17.15 7.90
C ALA A 20 19.08 17.46 8.80
N ALA A 21 18.51 18.66 8.66
CA ALA A 21 17.32 19.08 9.41
C ALA A 21 16.10 18.18 9.22
N VAL A 22 16.01 17.46 8.09
CA VAL A 22 14.92 16.52 7.79
C VAL A 22 15.37 15.06 7.81
N GLY A 23 16.55 14.77 8.38
CA GLY A 23 17.08 13.41 8.52
C GLY A 23 17.57 12.78 7.21
N LEU A 24 17.95 13.60 6.21
CA LEU A 24 18.48 13.14 4.93
C LEU A 24 19.95 13.51 4.76
N SER A 25 20.72 12.64 4.09
CA SER A 25 22.03 13.03 3.60
C SER A 25 21.89 13.81 2.28
N ALA A 26 22.79 14.78 2.03
CA ALA A 26 22.83 15.50 0.75
C ALA A 26 23.00 14.54 -0.44
N ARG A 27 23.79 13.47 -0.26
CA ARG A 27 24.00 12.41 -1.26
C ARG A 27 22.71 11.66 -1.59
N THR A 28 21.86 11.39 -0.61
CA THR A 28 20.54 10.76 -0.83
C THR A 28 19.67 11.62 -1.73
N LEU A 29 19.58 12.92 -1.44
CA LEU A 29 18.79 13.86 -2.24
C LEU A 29 19.34 14.03 -3.66
N GLN A 30 20.67 14.12 -3.80
CA GLN A 30 21.33 14.22 -5.11
C GLN A 30 21.08 12.97 -5.96
N ARG A 31 21.18 11.77 -5.37
CA ARG A 31 20.89 10.51 -6.07
C ARG A 31 19.44 10.46 -6.56
N TRP A 32 18.48 10.87 -5.74
CA TRP A 32 17.07 10.91 -6.16
C TRP A 32 16.81 11.89 -7.30
N ARG A 33 17.61 12.96 -7.42
CA ARG A 33 17.52 13.97 -8.48
C ARG A 33 18.29 13.63 -9.77
N GLN A 34 18.93 12.46 -9.88
CA GLN A 34 19.76 12.12 -11.05
C GLN A 34 19.03 12.23 -12.41
N GLY A 35 17.68 12.20 -12.44
CA GLY A 35 16.87 12.43 -13.64
C GLY A 35 16.31 13.85 -13.80
N GLY A 36 16.87 14.87 -13.13
CA GLY A 36 16.37 16.25 -13.15
C GLY A 36 15.17 16.52 -12.22
N ALA A 37 14.50 15.46 -11.78
CA ALA A 37 13.45 15.49 -10.76
C ALA A 37 13.61 14.30 -9.80
N ILE A 38 13.03 14.42 -8.60
CA ILE A 38 12.92 13.27 -7.69
C ILE A 38 11.91 12.31 -8.29
N GLN A 39 12.39 11.18 -8.76
CA GLN A 39 11.54 10.10 -9.23
C GLN A 39 11.02 9.33 -8.02
N GLY A 40 9.70 9.11 -7.98
CA GLY A 40 9.09 8.21 -7.02
C GLY A 40 9.55 6.77 -7.23
N ASP A 41 9.10 5.89 -6.35
CA ASP A 41 9.31 4.45 -6.50
C ASP A 41 8.90 3.95 -7.90
N ALA A 42 9.89 3.50 -8.66
CA ALA A 42 9.74 3.02 -10.03
C ALA A 42 9.27 1.56 -10.13
N ARG A 43 9.03 0.88 -9.00
CA ARG A 43 8.17 -0.32 -9.01
C ARG A 43 6.87 0.12 -9.66
N ARG A 44 6.56 -0.45 -10.82
CA ARG A 44 5.44 -0.03 -11.68
C ARG A 44 4.17 0.08 -10.85
N ARG A 45 3.87 1.28 -10.35
CA ARG A 45 2.56 1.68 -9.86
C ARG A 45 1.56 1.83 -11.01
N ALA A 46 1.99 1.59 -12.25
CA ALA A 46 1.15 1.46 -13.43
C ALA A 46 0.05 0.38 -13.31
N HIS A 47 0.06 -0.43 -12.24
CA HIS A 47 -1.03 -1.34 -11.89
C HIS A 47 -1.95 -0.81 -10.79
N ARG A 48 -1.91 0.48 -10.48
CA ARG A 48 -2.84 1.09 -9.51
C ARG A 48 -3.13 2.54 -9.84
N ALA A 49 -3.73 2.80 -11.01
CA ALA A 49 -4.69 3.90 -11.07
C ALA A 49 -5.84 3.59 -10.08
N PRO A 50 -6.52 4.58 -9.49
CA PRO A 50 -7.67 4.33 -8.61
C PRO A 50 -8.74 3.47 -9.27
N GLU A 51 -8.92 3.65 -10.58
CA GLU A 51 -9.77 2.83 -11.46
C GLU A 51 -9.10 1.57 -12.02
N ALA A 52 -7.78 1.43 -11.90
CA ALA A 52 -7.02 0.24 -12.29
C ALA A 52 -6.62 -0.61 -11.08
N VAL A 53 -7.50 -0.73 -10.09
CA VAL A 53 -7.43 -1.82 -9.13
C VAL A 53 -7.70 -3.10 -9.93
N ARG A 54 -6.63 -3.81 -10.32
CA ARG A 54 -6.71 -5.11 -10.97
C ARG A 54 -7.63 -6.00 -10.14
N THR A 55 -8.83 -6.26 -10.66
CA THR A 55 -9.75 -7.22 -10.09
C THR A 55 -9.24 -8.61 -10.43
N PRO A 56 -8.86 -9.45 -9.44
CA PRO A 56 -8.43 -10.80 -9.74
C PRO A 56 -9.61 -11.61 -10.27
N ALA A 57 -9.34 -12.62 -11.10
CA ALA A 57 -10.39 -13.43 -11.72
C ALA A 57 -11.23 -14.20 -10.69
N ASN A 58 -10.66 -14.52 -9.54
CA ASN A 58 -11.31 -15.18 -8.41
C ASN A 58 -11.85 -14.19 -7.36
N ARG A 59 -12.10 -12.93 -7.74
CA ARG A 59 -12.73 -11.96 -6.82
C ARG A 59 -14.17 -12.41 -6.55
N LEU A 60 -14.51 -12.56 -5.28
CA LEU A 60 -15.88 -12.82 -4.85
C LEU A 60 -16.80 -11.68 -5.29
N SER A 61 -17.86 -12.04 -6.00
CA SER A 61 -19.01 -11.21 -6.28
C SER A 61 -19.77 -10.86 -4.99
N ALA A 62 -20.61 -9.83 -5.05
CA ALA A 62 -21.46 -9.44 -3.93
C ALA A 62 -22.35 -10.58 -3.38
N PRO A 63 -23.03 -11.39 -4.21
CA PRO A 63 -23.82 -12.52 -3.70
C PRO A 63 -22.95 -13.59 -3.03
N GLU A 64 -21.78 -13.93 -3.60
CA GLU A 64 -20.87 -14.91 -2.99
C GLU A 64 -20.38 -14.44 -1.60
N GLN A 65 -20.08 -13.14 -1.45
CA GLN A 65 -19.71 -12.59 -0.14
C GLN A 65 -20.85 -12.67 0.88
N ALA A 66 -22.08 -12.38 0.46
CA ALA A 66 -23.25 -12.46 1.32
C ALA A 66 -23.54 -13.89 1.77
N GLU A 67 -23.38 -14.86 0.87
CA GLU A 67 -23.55 -16.28 1.16
C GLU A 67 -22.50 -16.77 2.17
N ILE A 68 -21.22 -16.44 1.96
CA ILE A 68 -20.14 -16.78 2.91
C ILE A 68 -20.45 -16.23 4.31
N LEU A 69 -20.91 -14.97 4.39
CA LEU A 69 -21.28 -14.36 5.67
C LEU A 69 -22.50 -15.05 6.29
N ALA A 70 -23.49 -15.44 5.49
CA ALA A 70 -24.66 -16.14 5.99
C ALA A 70 -24.27 -17.50 6.61
N VAL A 71 -23.42 -18.28 5.92
CA VAL A 71 -22.92 -19.57 6.40
C VAL A 71 -22.08 -19.39 7.66
N ALA A 72 -21.10 -18.49 7.65
CA ALA A 72 -20.22 -18.27 8.80
C ALA A 72 -20.98 -17.82 10.07
N ASN A 73 -22.13 -17.17 9.92
CA ASN A 73 -22.97 -16.70 11.03
C ASN A 73 -24.06 -17.71 11.46
N GLN A 74 -24.14 -18.90 10.85
CA GLN A 74 -25.06 -19.95 11.33
C GLN A 74 -24.67 -20.38 12.74
N ALA A 75 -25.64 -20.82 13.54
CA ALA A 75 -25.42 -21.19 14.94
C ALA A 75 -24.34 -22.26 15.12
N GLU A 76 -24.21 -23.19 14.16
CA GLU A 76 -23.17 -24.22 14.12
C GLU A 76 -21.75 -23.64 14.03
N PHE A 77 -21.57 -22.53 13.32
CA PHE A 77 -20.27 -21.92 13.05
C PHE A 77 -19.99 -20.64 13.85
N ALA A 78 -21.01 -20.03 14.46
CA ALA A 78 -20.93 -18.74 15.14
C ALA A 78 -19.88 -18.65 16.27
N HIS A 79 -19.49 -19.80 16.84
CA HIS A 79 -18.50 -19.92 17.90
C HIS A 79 -17.11 -20.37 17.40
N LEU A 80 -16.96 -20.60 16.10
CA LEU A 80 -15.76 -21.14 15.47
C LEU A 80 -15.01 -20.05 14.70
N SER A 81 -13.69 -20.18 14.66
CA SER A 81 -12.84 -19.30 13.84
C SER A 81 -12.89 -19.71 12.35
N PRO A 82 -12.58 -18.81 11.41
CA PRO A 82 -12.51 -19.16 9.99
C PRO A 82 -11.60 -20.37 9.68
N HIS A 83 -10.50 -20.53 10.41
CA HIS A 83 -9.60 -21.69 10.28
C HIS A 83 -10.26 -23.02 10.68
N GLN A 84 -11.30 -23.00 11.51
CA GLN A 84 -12.07 -24.20 11.91
C GLN A 84 -13.27 -24.42 10.99
N ILE A 85 -13.94 -23.34 10.57
CA ILE A 85 -15.11 -23.39 9.69
C ILE A 85 -14.74 -23.95 8.31
N VAL A 86 -13.64 -23.47 7.71
CA VAL A 86 -13.27 -23.83 6.33
C VAL A 86 -12.98 -25.33 6.17
N PRO A 87 -12.19 -26.00 7.01
CA PRO A 87 -12.01 -27.45 6.95
C PRO A 87 -13.32 -28.22 7.20
N ALA A 88 -14.12 -27.80 8.17
CA ALA A 88 -15.39 -28.47 8.48
C ALA A 88 -16.37 -28.44 7.30
N LEU A 89 -16.44 -27.32 6.57
CA LEU A 89 -17.23 -27.22 5.34
C LEU A 89 -16.65 -28.05 4.19
N ALA A 90 -15.32 -28.11 4.07
CA ALA A 90 -14.66 -28.93 3.04
C ALA A 90 -14.81 -30.44 3.28
N ASP A 91 -14.98 -30.88 4.53
CA ASP A 91 -15.27 -32.28 4.86
C ASP A 91 -16.72 -32.67 4.51
N GLN A 92 -17.61 -31.70 4.28
CA GLN A 92 -19.02 -31.92 3.94
C GLN A 92 -19.27 -32.06 2.42
N GLY A 93 -18.29 -31.75 1.55
CA GLY A 93 -18.38 -31.91 0.09
C GLY A 93 -17.39 -31.06 -0.71
#